data_AF-A0A365Z3P0-F1
#
_entry.id   AF-A0A365Z3P0-F1
#
_cell.length_a   1.000
_cell.length_b   1.000
_cell.length_c   1.000
_cell.angle_alpha   90.00
_cell.angle_beta   90.00
_cell.angle_gamma   90.00
#
_symmetry.space_group_name_H-M   'P 1'
#
loop_
_entity.id
_entity.type
_entity.pdbx_description
1 polymer ?
#
loop_
_entity_poly.entity_id
_entity_poly.type
_entity_poly.pdbx_seq_one_letter_code
_entity_poly.pdbx_strand_id
1 'polypeptide(L)'
;MPAIPSLGGLRGRGNGRAARAVTPPKPVPPSAYVVDCGVYVDGVRQPGPWTHAEAIREVRERGEGFVWIGLHQPDAEQIQGVADTFGLHELAVEDAVHAHQRPKLERYDDTLFMVFRTVRYVEHDSPTTANEIVESGELMAFLGTDFIITVRHGNHAGLANLRRELDADPERLAPGPASVLHAIADHVVDHFLEVTDKIEDDIDEMETEVFAPRTQVTSEQIYLMKREVLELRRAVSPLATPLRRLSEGYTRLVPDDVRSYFRNVHDHVTTVAERVASFDELLTTLVDATLAKITLQQSTDVRKITAWAAIIAVPTALAGIYGMNFDYMPELHSRYGYPMIIAVILIICLLLYRIFRKNRWL
;
A
#
# COMPACT_ATOMS: atom_id res chain seq x y z
N MET A 1 50.65 11.22 -31.93
CA MET A 1 50.67 9.77 -31.65
C MET A 1 51.36 9.56 -30.31
N PRO A 2 50.86 8.70 -29.41
CA PRO A 2 50.46 7.29 -29.67
C PRO A 2 48.98 7.02 -29.34
N ALA A 3 48.18 6.35 -30.18
CA ALA A 3 48.21 4.94 -30.56
C ALA A 3 48.04 4.00 -29.34
N ILE A 4 46.79 3.78 -28.94
CA ILE A 4 46.42 2.69 -28.04
C ILE A 4 46.37 1.39 -28.88
N PRO A 5 47.03 0.30 -28.46
CA PRO A 5 47.18 -0.90 -29.29
C PRO A 5 45.94 -1.78 -29.25
N SER A 6 45.67 -2.43 -30.39
CA SER A 6 44.74 -3.55 -30.51
C SER A 6 45.34 -4.80 -29.89
N LEU A 7 44.62 -5.42 -28.94
CA LEU A 7 44.93 -6.77 -28.47
C LEU A 7 44.02 -7.76 -29.19
N GLY A 8 44.64 -8.53 -30.08
CA GLY A 8 44.02 -9.63 -30.77
C GLY A 8 43.82 -10.86 -29.88
N GLY A 9 42.74 -11.58 -30.18
CA GLY A 9 42.72 -13.02 -30.36
C GLY A 9 43.24 -13.91 -29.22
N LEU A 10 42.31 -14.37 -28.39
CA LEU A 10 42.45 -15.66 -27.69
C LEU A 10 41.32 -16.60 -28.13
N ARG A 11 41.69 -17.50 -29.06
CA ARG A 11 40.96 -18.71 -29.42
C ARG A 11 40.84 -19.61 -28.20
N GLY A 12 39.65 -19.64 -27.58
CA GLY A 12 39.25 -20.67 -26.63
C GLY A 12 38.68 -21.89 -27.36
N ARG A 13 39.44 -22.99 -27.34
CA ARG A 13 39.03 -24.33 -27.78
C ARG A 13 38.04 -24.92 -26.77
N GLY A 14 36.87 -25.34 -27.28
CA GLY A 14 36.17 -26.57 -26.89
C GLY A 14 35.56 -26.66 -25.49
N ASN A 15 34.23 -26.58 -25.44
CA ASN A 15 33.48 -27.59 -24.68
C ASN A 15 32.10 -27.80 -25.33
N GLY A 16 31.98 -28.90 -26.08
CA GLY A 16 30.72 -29.35 -26.66
C GLY A 16 29.76 -29.80 -25.56
N ARG A 17 29.00 -28.86 -24.99
CA ARG A 17 27.78 -29.18 -24.27
C ARG A 17 26.70 -29.42 -25.32
N ALA A 18 26.36 -30.70 -25.51
CA ALA A 18 25.17 -31.10 -26.23
C ALA A 18 23.99 -30.24 -25.74
N ALA A 19 23.34 -29.54 -26.66
CA ALA A 19 22.11 -28.83 -26.39
C ALA A 19 21.12 -29.85 -25.83
N ARG A 20 20.85 -29.78 -24.52
CA ARG A 20 19.73 -30.48 -23.90
C ARG A 20 18.50 -29.97 -24.65
N ALA A 21 17.86 -30.85 -25.42
CA ALA A 21 16.55 -30.58 -25.98
C ALA A 21 15.65 -30.17 -24.82
N VAL A 22 15.16 -28.92 -24.85
CA VAL A 22 14.12 -28.45 -23.95
C VAL A 22 12.94 -29.35 -24.22
N THR A 23 12.68 -30.28 -23.31
CA THR A 23 11.50 -31.13 -23.38
C THR A 23 10.31 -30.19 -23.24
N PRO A 24 9.33 -30.21 -24.16
CA PRO A 24 8.13 -29.39 -23.97
C PRO A 24 7.54 -29.74 -22.60
N PRO A 25 7.06 -28.74 -21.83
CA PRO A 25 6.45 -29.01 -20.53
C PRO A 25 5.37 -30.08 -20.73
N LYS A 26 5.40 -31.12 -19.90
CA LYS A 26 4.38 -32.16 -19.94
C LYS A 26 3.03 -31.48 -19.68
N PRO A 27 1.98 -31.76 -20.49
CA PRO A 27 0.65 -31.21 -20.23
C PRO A 27 0.27 -31.54 -18.79
N VAL A 28 0.14 -30.51 -17.97
CA VAL A 28 -0.32 -30.66 -16.59
C VAL A 28 -1.80 -31.03 -16.66
N PRO A 29 -2.27 -32.04 -15.90
CA PRO A 29 -3.68 -32.39 -15.92
C PRO A 29 -4.54 -31.19 -15.52
N PRO A 30 -5.76 -31.02 -16.10
CA PRO A 30 -6.68 -29.92 -15.82
C PRO A 30 -6.98 -29.67 -14.31
N SER A 31 -6.70 -30.66 -13.46
CA SER A 31 -6.96 -30.67 -12.02
C SER A 31 -5.98 -29.85 -11.18
N ALA A 32 -4.91 -29.28 -11.73
CA ALA A 32 -3.92 -28.54 -10.93
C ALA A 32 -4.25 -27.05 -10.72
N TYR A 33 -5.01 -26.44 -11.62
CA TYR A 33 -5.28 -24.98 -11.62
C TYR A 33 -6.76 -24.63 -11.45
N VAL A 34 -7.67 -25.55 -11.81
CA VAL A 34 -9.10 -25.44 -11.49
C VAL A 34 -9.28 -25.84 -10.03
N VAL A 35 -9.57 -24.85 -9.18
CA VAL A 35 -9.81 -25.05 -7.75
C VAL A 35 -11.18 -25.69 -7.52
N ASP A 36 -12.20 -25.21 -8.22
CA ASP A 36 -13.55 -25.74 -8.14
C ASP A 36 -14.36 -25.37 -9.41
N CYS A 37 -15.26 -26.27 -9.82
CA CYS A 37 -16.21 -26.08 -10.90
C CYS A 37 -17.58 -26.58 -10.42
N GLY A 38 -18.58 -25.70 -10.39
CA GLY A 38 -19.93 -26.05 -9.95
C GLY A 38 -20.98 -25.55 -10.91
N VAL A 39 -22.04 -26.35 -11.05
CA VAL A 39 -23.28 -26.01 -11.75
C VAL A 39 -24.31 -25.62 -10.71
N TYR A 40 -25.01 -24.51 -10.92
CA TYR A 40 -26.04 -23.98 -10.02
C TYR A 40 -27.35 -23.84 -10.78
N VAL A 41 -28.44 -24.35 -10.22
CA VAL A 41 -29.79 -24.20 -10.75
C VAL A 41 -30.66 -23.67 -9.62
N ASP A 42 -31.35 -22.56 -9.84
CA ASP A 42 -32.11 -21.82 -8.80
C ASP A 42 -31.31 -21.58 -7.52
N GLY A 43 -30.03 -21.25 -7.67
CA GLY A 43 -29.10 -21.02 -6.57
C GLY A 43 -28.61 -22.29 -5.84
N VAL A 44 -29.10 -23.48 -6.20
CA VAL A 44 -28.69 -24.74 -5.60
C VAL A 44 -27.59 -25.40 -6.44
N ARG A 45 -26.46 -25.71 -5.78
CA ARG A 45 -25.35 -26.43 -6.38
C ARG A 45 -25.74 -27.87 -6.73
N GLN A 46 -25.53 -28.25 -7.98
CA GLN A 46 -25.81 -29.60 -8.48
C GLN A 46 -24.68 -30.58 -8.13
N PRO A 47 -25.00 -31.83 -7.75
CA PRO A 47 -24.00 -32.82 -7.40
C PRO A 47 -23.23 -33.32 -8.63
N GLY A 48 -21.94 -33.64 -8.44
CA GLY A 48 -21.11 -34.29 -9.46
C GLY A 48 -19.77 -33.57 -9.70
N PRO A 49 -18.70 -34.30 -10.06
CA PRO A 49 -17.49 -33.68 -10.57
C PRO A 49 -17.76 -33.21 -12.01
N TRP A 50 -17.71 -31.89 -12.23
CA TRP A 50 -17.91 -31.31 -13.55
C TRP A 50 -16.58 -30.87 -14.14
N THR A 51 -16.31 -31.23 -15.40
CA THR A 51 -15.35 -30.44 -16.18
C THR A 51 -16.01 -29.14 -16.64
N HIS A 52 -15.21 -28.11 -16.93
CA HIS A 52 -15.72 -26.82 -17.37
C HIS A 52 -16.58 -26.92 -18.65
N ALA A 53 -16.21 -27.81 -19.58
CA ALA A 53 -16.95 -28.06 -20.81
C ALA A 53 -18.27 -28.83 -20.58
N GLU A 54 -18.29 -29.80 -19.65
CA GLU A 54 -19.52 -30.52 -19.29
C GLU A 54 -20.50 -29.63 -18.53
N ALA A 55 -19.99 -28.82 -17.60
CA ALA A 55 -20.80 -27.92 -16.79
C ALA A 55 -21.59 -26.92 -17.65
N ILE A 56 -20.91 -26.26 -18.59
CA ILE A 56 -21.57 -25.25 -19.43
C ILE A 56 -22.53 -25.88 -20.44
N ARG A 57 -22.22 -27.09 -20.93
CA ARG A 57 -23.12 -27.84 -21.79
C ARG A 57 -24.40 -28.20 -21.05
N GLU A 58 -24.28 -28.70 -19.82
CA GLU A 58 -25.44 -29.06 -18.97
C GLU A 58 -26.37 -27.87 -18.73
N VAL A 59 -25.82 -26.71 -18.34
CA VAL A 59 -26.59 -25.47 -18.13
C VAL A 59 -27.30 -25.03 -19.42
N ARG A 60 -26.60 -25.07 -20.55
CA ARG A 60 -27.17 -24.67 -21.86
C ARG A 60 -28.23 -25.65 -22.38
N GLU A 61 -28.07 -26.95 -22.13
CA GLU A 61 -29.05 -27.97 -22.50
C GLU A 61 -30.32 -27.86 -21.66
N ARG A 62 -30.19 -27.54 -20.37
CA ARG A 62 -31.33 -27.27 -19.48
C ARG A 62 -32.02 -25.94 -19.81
N GLY A 63 -31.25 -24.95 -20.25
CA GLY A 63 -31.74 -23.58 -20.46
C GLY A 63 -31.96 -22.79 -19.17
N GLU A 64 -31.44 -23.29 -18.04
CA GLU A 64 -31.55 -22.68 -16.72
C GLU A 64 -30.27 -22.91 -15.91
N GLY A 65 -29.97 -21.97 -15.01
CA GLY A 65 -28.81 -22.03 -14.13
C GLY A 65 -27.55 -21.34 -14.66
N PHE A 66 -26.44 -21.51 -13.96
CA PHE A 66 -25.14 -20.98 -14.34
C PHE A 66 -23.97 -21.82 -13.81
N VAL A 67 -22.79 -21.63 -14.41
CA VAL A 67 -21.55 -22.28 -14.00
C VAL A 67 -20.66 -21.31 -13.21
N TRP A 68 -20.12 -21.74 -12.07
CA TRP A 68 -19.08 -21.01 -11.36
C TRP A 68 -17.76 -21.78 -11.34
N ILE A 69 -16.75 -21.21 -12.00
CA ILE A 69 -15.40 -21.75 -12.10
C ILE A 69 -14.44 -20.89 -11.27
N GLY A 70 -13.62 -21.54 -10.44
CA GLY A 70 -12.51 -20.92 -9.73
C GLY A 70 -11.17 -21.43 -10.26
N LEU A 71 -10.32 -20.51 -10.71
CA LEU A 71 -8.96 -20.76 -11.16
C LEU A 71 -7.97 -20.11 -10.18
N HIS A 72 -6.83 -20.76 -9.95
CA HIS A 72 -5.74 -20.21 -9.15
C HIS A 72 -4.46 -20.16 -9.96
N GLN A 73 -3.96 -18.94 -10.21
CA GLN A 73 -2.73 -18.64 -10.94
C GLN A 73 -2.54 -19.49 -12.21
N PRO A 74 -3.51 -19.52 -13.14
CA PRO A 74 -3.38 -20.30 -14.35
C PRO A 74 -2.29 -19.72 -15.26
N ASP A 75 -1.53 -20.59 -15.92
CA ASP A 75 -0.69 -20.19 -17.04
C ASP A 75 -1.49 -20.01 -18.34
N ALA A 76 -0.82 -19.51 -19.40
CA ALA A 76 -1.46 -19.24 -20.69
C ALA A 76 -2.08 -20.49 -21.34
N GLU A 77 -1.45 -21.67 -21.22
CA GLU A 77 -1.98 -22.90 -21.80
C GLU A 77 -3.21 -23.40 -21.01
N GLN A 78 -3.17 -23.23 -19.68
CA GLN A 78 -4.22 -23.67 -18.76
C GLN A 78 -5.52 -22.88 -18.90
N ILE A 79 -5.42 -21.55 -19.07
CA ILE A 79 -6.60 -20.70 -19.24
C ILE A 79 -7.19 -20.82 -20.65
N GLN A 80 -6.39 -21.15 -21.68
CA GLN A 80 -6.85 -21.17 -23.07
C GLN A 80 -8.04 -22.10 -23.30
N GLY A 81 -8.02 -23.31 -22.73
CA GLY A 81 -9.16 -24.25 -22.88
C GLY A 81 -10.47 -23.71 -22.29
N VAL A 82 -10.37 -22.95 -21.20
CA VAL A 82 -11.52 -22.24 -20.61
C VAL A 82 -11.89 -21.05 -21.50
N ALA A 83 -10.93 -20.28 -21.99
CA ALA A 83 -11.18 -19.15 -22.86
C ALA A 83 -11.95 -19.55 -24.13
N ASP A 84 -11.54 -20.63 -24.79
CA ASP A 84 -12.18 -21.14 -26.01
C ASP A 84 -13.61 -21.64 -25.73
N THR A 85 -13.80 -22.32 -24.59
CA THR A 85 -15.10 -22.89 -24.20
C THR A 85 -16.14 -21.79 -23.89
N PHE A 86 -15.70 -20.71 -23.26
CA PHE A 86 -16.57 -19.63 -22.77
C PHE A 86 -16.57 -18.39 -23.67
N GLY A 87 -15.75 -18.36 -24.72
CA GLY A 87 -15.62 -17.23 -25.64
C GLY A 87 -14.99 -16.00 -24.99
N LEU A 88 -13.98 -16.20 -24.13
CA LEU A 88 -13.30 -15.09 -23.46
C LEU A 88 -12.41 -14.33 -24.45
N HIS A 89 -12.43 -13.00 -24.36
CA HIS A 89 -11.64 -12.15 -25.24
C HIS A 89 -10.13 -12.24 -24.92
N GLU A 90 -9.30 -12.35 -25.96
CA GLU A 90 -7.85 -12.59 -25.86
C GLU A 90 -7.13 -11.60 -24.92
N LEU A 91 -7.40 -10.29 -25.05
CA LEU A 91 -6.82 -9.27 -24.16
C LEU A 91 -7.16 -9.47 -22.67
N ALA A 92 -8.39 -9.92 -22.37
CA ALA A 92 -8.79 -10.14 -20.98
C ALA A 92 -8.17 -11.43 -20.42
N VAL A 93 -7.92 -12.43 -21.28
CA VAL A 93 -7.19 -13.65 -20.94
C VAL A 93 -5.71 -13.33 -20.67
N GLU A 94 -5.08 -12.50 -21.50
CA GLU A 94 -3.71 -12.01 -21.30
C GLU A 94 -3.56 -11.31 -19.94
N ASP A 95 -4.49 -10.41 -19.61
CA ASP A 95 -4.54 -9.75 -18.29
C ASP A 95 -4.69 -10.75 -17.14
N ALA A 96 -5.51 -11.80 -17.32
CA ALA A 96 -5.72 -12.85 -16.33
C ALA A 96 -4.50 -13.74 -16.09
N VAL A 97 -3.60 -13.86 -17.07
CA VAL A 97 -2.34 -14.61 -16.93
C VAL A 97 -1.26 -13.74 -16.30
N HIS A 98 -1.11 -12.49 -16.76
CA HIS A 98 0.00 -11.63 -16.34
C HIS A 98 -0.21 -10.95 -14.98
N ALA A 99 -1.46 -10.81 -14.52
CA ALA A 99 -1.78 -10.10 -13.28
C ALA A 99 -1.22 -8.66 -13.26
N HIS A 100 -1.09 -8.09 -12.07
CA HIS A 100 -0.62 -6.72 -11.82
C HIS A 100 -1.50 -5.61 -12.40
N GLN A 101 -2.79 -5.91 -12.56
CA GLN A 101 -3.74 -4.97 -13.13
C GLN A 101 -4.30 -4.01 -12.07
N ARG A 102 -4.68 -2.82 -12.54
CA ARG A 102 -5.47 -1.89 -11.71
C ARG A 102 -6.93 -2.34 -11.73
N PRO A 103 -7.69 -2.09 -10.65
CA PRO A 103 -9.12 -2.35 -10.67
C PRO A 103 -9.80 -1.66 -11.85
N LYS A 104 -10.57 -2.43 -12.61
CA LYS A 104 -11.22 -1.97 -13.84
C LYS A 104 -12.45 -2.80 -14.16
N LEU A 105 -13.29 -2.25 -15.03
CA LEU A 105 -14.47 -2.89 -15.58
C LEU A 105 -14.51 -2.65 -17.09
N GLU A 106 -14.43 -3.73 -17.84
CA GLU A 106 -14.42 -3.73 -19.30
C GLU A 106 -15.46 -4.69 -19.84
N ARG A 107 -16.08 -4.32 -20.95
CA ARG A 107 -17.05 -5.17 -21.64
C ARG A 107 -16.46 -5.61 -22.97
N TYR A 108 -16.46 -6.93 -23.19
CA TYR A 108 -16.06 -7.55 -24.44
C TYR A 108 -17.25 -8.35 -24.96
N ASP A 109 -17.90 -7.81 -25.99
CA ASP A 109 -19.11 -8.39 -26.58
C ASP A 109 -20.20 -8.70 -25.53
N ASP A 110 -20.41 -9.98 -25.25
CA ASP A 110 -21.40 -10.51 -24.30
C ASP A 110 -20.80 -10.94 -22.95
N THR A 111 -19.53 -10.64 -22.72
CA THR A 111 -18.82 -10.91 -21.46
C THR A 111 -18.38 -9.60 -20.79
N LEU A 112 -18.45 -9.58 -19.46
CA LEU A 112 -17.93 -8.50 -18.62
C LEU A 112 -16.67 -9.00 -17.91
N PHE A 113 -15.60 -8.22 -18.00
CA PHE A 113 -14.35 -8.47 -17.31
C PHE A 113 -14.16 -7.45 -16.19
N MET A 114 -13.99 -7.93 -14.97
CA MET A 114 -13.76 -7.10 -13.79
C MET A 114 -12.49 -7.53 -13.07
N VAL A 115 -11.68 -6.54 -12.69
CA VAL A 115 -10.46 -6.74 -11.91
C VAL A 115 -10.64 -6.09 -10.54
N PHE A 116 -10.32 -6.85 -9.50
CA PHE A 116 -10.24 -6.42 -8.11
C PHE A 116 -8.79 -6.56 -7.62
N ARG A 117 -8.38 -5.65 -6.75
CA ARG A 117 -7.24 -5.87 -5.86
C ARG A 117 -7.75 -6.30 -4.51
N THR A 118 -7.12 -7.31 -3.94
CA THR A 118 -7.37 -7.72 -2.55
C THR A 118 -6.25 -7.18 -1.69
N VAL A 119 -6.56 -6.79 -0.47
CA VAL A 119 -5.58 -6.32 0.51
C VAL A 119 -5.83 -7.00 1.84
N ARG A 120 -4.77 -7.24 2.60
CA ARG A 120 -4.85 -7.81 3.94
C ARG A 120 -3.89 -7.07 4.85
N TYR A 121 -4.38 -6.67 6.02
CA TYR A 121 -3.54 -6.12 7.07
C TYR A 121 -2.68 -7.24 7.64
N VAL A 122 -1.37 -7.02 7.71
CA VAL A 122 -0.44 -7.92 8.39
C VAL A 122 -0.36 -7.48 9.84
N GLU A 123 -0.53 -8.37 10.82
CA GLU A 123 -0.37 -7.96 12.22
C GLU A 123 1.12 -7.78 12.56
N HIS A 124 1.42 -6.75 13.34
CA HIS A 124 2.77 -6.43 13.80
C HIS A 124 2.77 -6.12 15.29
N ASP A 125 3.89 -6.39 15.96
CA ASP A 125 4.09 -6.01 17.37
C ASP A 125 4.15 -4.48 17.56
N SER A 126 4.53 -3.73 16.53
CA SER A 126 4.40 -2.27 16.49
C SER A 126 4.39 -1.74 15.05
N PRO A 127 3.59 -0.70 14.74
CA PRO A 127 3.61 0.00 13.44
C PRO A 127 5.00 0.56 13.08
N THR A 128 5.85 0.75 14.09
CA THR A 128 7.19 1.35 14.01
C THR A 128 8.29 0.39 13.52
N THR A 129 7.99 -0.91 13.44
CA THR A 129 8.99 -1.98 13.17
C THR A 129 8.62 -2.85 11.95
N ALA A 130 7.45 -2.62 11.35
CA ALA A 130 6.94 -3.39 10.23
C ALA A 130 7.59 -2.99 8.89
N ASN A 131 7.97 -3.98 8.08
CA ASN A 131 8.48 -3.74 6.71
C ASN A 131 7.37 -3.74 5.64
N GLU A 132 6.22 -4.34 5.95
CA GLU A 132 5.06 -4.50 5.08
C GLU A 132 3.81 -4.55 5.98
N ILE A 133 2.89 -3.59 5.80
CA ILE A 133 1.66 -3.43 6.59
C ILE A 133 0.47 -4.01 5.84
N VAL A 134 0.53 -3.95 4.50
CA VAL A 134 -0.54 -4.41 3.62
C VAL A 134 -0.02 -5.41 2.61
N GLU A 135 -0.45 -6.67 2.71
CA GLU A 135 -0.21 -7.65 1.66
C GLU A 135 -1.29 -7.54 0.57
N SER A 136 -0.89 -7.52 -0.70
CA SER A 136 -1.80 -7.36 -1.84
C SER A 136 -1.93 -8.63 -2.68
N GLY A 137 -3.13 -8.88 -3.20
CA GLY A 137 -3.43 -9.91 -4.19
C GLY A 137 -4.35 -9.39 -5.29
N GLU A 138 -4.71 -10.26 -6.22
CA GLU A 138 -5.60 -9.91 -7.32
C GLU A 138 -6.66 -10.97 -7.54
N LEU A 139 -7.85 -10.50 -7.87
CA LEU A 139 -8.98 -11.32 -8.23
C LEU A 139 -9.62 -10.77 -9.49
N MET A 140 -9.78 -11.61 -10.48
CA MET A 140 -10.41 -11.24 -11.74
C MET A 140 -11.66 -12.07 -11.95
N ALA A 141 -12.68 -11.47 -12.52
CA ALA A 141 -13.96 -12.11 -12.77
C ALA A 141 -14.38 -11.88 -14.22
N PHE A 142 -14.68 -12.97 -14.91
CA PHE A 142 -15.38 -12.97 -16.19
C PHE A 142 -16.82 -13.34 -15.93
N LEU A 143 -17.75 -12.46 -16.28
CA LEU A 143 -19.18 -12.66 -16.12
C LEU A 143 -19.82 -12.75 -17.50
N GLY A 144 -20.46 -13.88 -17.77
CA GLY A 144 -21.35 -14.08 -18.92
C GLY A 144 -22.79 -14.25 -18.46
N THR A 145 -23.69 -14.60 -19.38
CA THR A 145 -25.11 -14.81 -19.09
C THR A 145 -25.37 -16.04 -18.22
N ASP A 146 -24.60 -17.10 -18.44
CA ASP A 146 -24.77 -18.45 -17.87
C ASP A 146 -23.50 -18.92 -17.15
N PHE A 147 -22.54 -18.03 -16.90
CA PHE A 147 -21.31 -18.37 -16.19
C PHE A 147 -20.67 -17.20 -15.45
N ILE A 148 -19.89 -17.55 -14.44
CA ILE A 148 -18.87 -16.70 -13.84
C ILE A 148 -17.56 -17.48 -13.65
N ILE A 149 -16.46 -16.91 -14.11
CA ILE A 149 -15.12 -17.47 -13.95
C ILE A 149 -14.31 -16.51 -13.10
N THR A 150 -13.71 -17.03 -12.04
CA THR A 150 -12.88 -16.27 -11.11
C THR A 150 -11.43 -16.73 -11.22
N VAL A 151 -10.50 -15.79 -11.33
CA VAL A 151 -9.06 -16.07 -11.42
C VAL A 151 -8.37 -15.36 -10.26
N ARG A 152 -7.71 -16.12 -9.39
CA ARG A 152 -7.03 -15.59 -8.21
C ARG A 152 -5.52 -15.67 -8.35
N HIS A 153 -4.87 -14.54 -8.07
CA HIS A 153 -3.43 -14.42 -7.85
C HIS A 153 -3.13 -14.03 -6.40
N GLY A 154 -2.21 -14.77 -5.77
CA GLY A 154 -1.91 -14.63 -4.34
C GLY A 154 -2.77 -15.53 -3.44
N ASN A 155 -2.49 -15.48 -2.14
CA ASN A 155 -3.02 -16.43 -1.15
C ASN A 155 -4.24 -15.90 -0.36
N HIS A 156 -4.65 -14.64 -0.56
CA HIS A 156 -5.45 -13.88 0.42
C HIS A 156 -6.79 -13.34 -0.09
N ALA A 157 -7.57 -14.14 -0.84
CA ALA A 157 -8.88 -13.67 -1.33
C ALA A 157 -10.11 -14.29 -0.62
N GLY A 158 -9.92 -15.21 0.33
CA GLY A 158 -11.03 -15.79 1.11
C GLY A 158 -12.11 -16.57 0.31
N LEU A 159 -12.01 -16.66 -1.02
CA LEU A 159 -13.11 -17.09 -1.88
C LEU A 159 -13.63 -18.52 -1.64
N ALA A 160 -12.80 -19.40 -1.08
CA ALA A 160 -13.26 -20.74 -0.70
C ALA A 160 -14.31 -20.67 0.43
N ASN A 161 -14.17 -19.72 1.36
CA ASN A 161 -15.14 -19.48 2.42
C ASN A 161 -16.39 -18.82 1.86
N LEU A 162 -16.22 -17.77 1.05
CA LEU A 162 -17.31 -17.09 0.36
C LEU A 162 -18.18 -18.07 -0.45
N ARG A 163 -17.55 -18.99 -1.18
CA ARG A 163 -18.27 -20.02 -1.93
C ARG A 163 -19.07 -20.95 -1.02
N ARG A 164 -18.52 -21.40 0.11
CA ARG A 164 -19.26 -22.24 1.06
C ARG A 164 -20.45 -21.51 1.69
N GLU A 165 -20.31 -20.20 1.94
CA GLU A 165 -21.39 -19.36 2.46
C GLU A 165 -22.50 -19.20 1.41
N LEU A 166 -22.14 -18.94 0.16
CA LEU A 166 -23.09 -18.83 -0.94
C LEU A 166 -23.76 -20.18 -1.27
N ASP A 167 -23.01 -21.30 -1.21
CA ASP A 167 -23.57 -22.66 -1.38
C ASP A 167 -24.63 -22.98 -0.31
N ALA A 168 -24.56 -22.32 0.86
CA ALA A 168 -25.51 -22.48 1.97
C ALA A 168 -26.71 -21.51 1.89
N ASP A 169 -26.71 -20.56 0.96
CA ASP A 169 -27.76 -19.55 0.78
C ASP A 169 -28.25 -19.52 -0.68
N PRO A 170 -29.15 -20.45 -1.08
CA PRO A 170 -29.66 -20.52 -2.43
C PRO A 170 -30.43 -19.27 -2.87
N GLU A 171 -31.09 -18.56 -1.94
CA GLU A 171 -31.85 -17.35 -2.27
C GLU A 171 -30.91 -16.24 -2.75
N ARG A 172 -29.73 -16.12 -2.16
CA ARG A 172 -28.70 -15.16 -2.60
C ARG A 172 -28.12 -15.49 -3.97
N LEU A 173 -28.03 -16.77 -4.33
CA LEU A 173 -27.52 -17.22 -5.64
C LEU A 173 -28.59 -17.32 -6.75
N ALA A 174 -29.87 -17.33 -6.40
CA ALA A 174 -30.97 -17.46 -7.36
C ALA A 174 -30.97 -16.40 -8.49
N PRO A 175 -30.59 -15.12 -8.28
CA PRO A 175 -30.51 -14.14 -9.37
C PRO A 175 -29.41 -14.43 -10.42
N GLY A 176 -28.55 -15.42 -10.17
CA GLY A 176 -27.59 -15.92 -11.15
C GLY A 176 -26.16 -15.41 -10.96
N PRO A 177 -25.32 -15.45 -12.02
CA PRO A 177 -23.88 -15.25 -11.89
C PRO A 177 -23.50 -13.83 -11.44
N ALA A 178 -24.36 -12.83 -11.67
CA ALA A 178 -24.18 -11.46 -11.17
C ALA A 178 -24.19 -11.39 -9.64
N SER A 179 -24.94 -12.26 -8.95
CA SER A 179 -24.94 -12.33 -7.48
C SER A 179 -23.59 -12.76 -6.93
N VAL A 180 -22.90 -13.67 -7.64
CA VAL A 180 -21.54 -14.10 -7.26
C VAL A 180 -20.56 -12.94 -7.44
N LEU A 181 -20.64 -12.20 -8.55
CA LEU A 181 -19.80 -11.01 -8.75
C LEU A 181 -20.05 -9.96 -7.66
N HIS A 182 -21.32 -9.74 -7.30
CA HIS A 182 -21.68 -8.86 -6.19
C HIS A 182 -21.06 -9.35 -4.87
N ALA A 183 -21.24 -10.62 -4.51
CA ALA A 183 -20.71 -11.18 -3.27
C ALA A 183 -19.17 -11.11 -3.20
N ILE A 184 -18.49 -11.24 -4.34
CA ILE A 184 -17.05 -11.00 -4.44
C ILE A 184 -16.71 -9.54 -4.17
N ALA A 185 -17.42 -8.60 -4.79
CA ALA A 185 -17.18 -7.18 -4.61
C ALA A 185 -17.40 -6.74 -3.16
N ASP A 186 -18.50 -7.19 -2.57
CA ASP A 186 -18.88 -7.02 -1.16
C ASP A 186 -17.74 -7.51 -0.24
N HIS A 187 -17.32 -8.77 -0.42
CA HIS A 187 -16.23 -9.36 0.35
C HIS A 187 -14.91 -8.57 0.24
N VAL A 188 -14.55 -8.09 -0.94
CA VAL A 188 -13.33 -7.29 -1.15
C VAL A 188 -13.43 -5.93 -0.45
N VAL A 189 -14.59 -5.28 -0.52
CA VAL A 189 -14.81 -3.96 0.11
C VAL A 189 -14.90 -4.08 1.64
N ASP A 190 -15.47 -5.16 2.17
CA ASP A 190 -15.45 -5.44 3.61
C ASP A 190 -14.01 -5.54 4.14
N HIS A 191 -13.13 -6.26 3.42
CA HIS A 191 -11.71 -6.29 3.78
C HIS A 191 -11.06 -4.91 3.69
N PHE A 192 -11.46 -4.05 2.74
CA PHE A 192 -10.99 -2.67 2.71
C PHE A 192 -11.41 -1.88 3.95
N LEU A 193 -12.64 -2.05 4.43
CA LEU A 193 -13.11 -1.41 5.67
C LEU A 193 -12.29 -1.88 6.86
N GLU A 194 -12.12 -3.20 7.03
CA GLU A 194 -11.32 -3.77 8.13
C GLU A 194 -9.88 -3.24 8.14
N VAL A 195 -9.23 -3.21 6.98
CA VAL A 195 -7.84 -2.72 6.85
C VAL A 195 -7.76 -1.21 7.09
N THR A 196 -8.77 -0.45 6.67
CA THR A 196 -8.83 1.00 6.89
C THR A 196 -8.99 1.33 8.37
N ASP A 197 -9.81 0.57 9.11
CA ASP A 197 -9.97 0.72 10.56
C ASP A 197 -8.63 0.48 11.28
N LYS A 198 -7.87 -0.56 10.89
CA LYS A 198 -6.55 -0.84 11.47
C LYS A 198 -5.50 0.22 11.17
N ILE A 199 -5.50 0.75 9.95
CA ILE A 199 -4.59 1.84 9.57
C ILE A 199 -4.94 3.13 10.32
N GLU A 200 -6.23 3.38 10.58
CA GLU A 200 -6.64 4.53 11.40
C GLU A 200 -6.08 4.44 12.82
N ASP A 201 -6.25 3.28 13.47
CA ASP A 201 -5.69 3.00 14.79
C ASP A 201 -4.16 3.26 14.83
N ASP A 202 -3.43 2.79 13.82
CA ASP A 202 -1.98 2.98 13.72
C ASP A 202 -1.58 4.46 13.51
N ILE A 203 -2.36 5.21 12.71
CA ILE A 203 -2.12 6.64 12.47
C ILE A 203 -2.37 7.44 13.75
N ASP A 204 -3.42 7.13 14.49
CA ASP A 204 -3.76 7.79 15.77
C ASP A 204 -2.67 7.54 16.84
N GLU A 205 -2.10 6.33 16.88
CA GLU A 205 -0.94 6.02 17.72
C GLU A 205 0.28 6.86 17.31
N MET A 206 0.59 6.90 16.01
CA MET A 206 1.70 7.72 15.50
C MET A 206 1.53 9.21 15.80
N GLU A 207 0.33 9.76 15.64
CA GLU A 207 0.04 11.15 15.98
C GLU A 207 0.35 11.42 17.47
N THR A 208 -0.14 10.56 18.35
CA THR A 208 0.07 10.67 19.80
C THR A 208 1.56 10.68 20.15
N GLU A 209 2.35 9.79 19.54
CA GLU A 209 3.79 9.70 19.80
C GLU A 209 4.62 10.87 19.23
N VAL A 210 4.22 11.41 18.07
CA VAL A 210 4.88 12.60 17.46
C VAL A 210 4.76 13.83 18.36
N PHE A 211 3.61 14.00 19.03
CA PHE A 211 3.40 15.12 19.95
C PHE A 211 3.92 14.86 21.37
N ALA A 212 4.37 13.65 21.70
CA ALA A 212 4.95 13.34 22.99
C ALA A 212 6.27 14.13 23.27
N PRO A 213 6.60 14.45 24.55
CA PRO A 213 7.79 15.22 24.90
C PRO A 213 9.13 14.54 24.54
N ARG A 214 9.15 13.21 24.39
CA ARG A 214 10.30 12.39 24.01
C ARG A 214 9.92 11.42 22.89
N THR A 215 9.59 11.98 21.73
CA THR A 215 9.20 11.21 20.53
C THR A 215 10.24 10.15 20.19
N GLN A 216 9.78 8.91 20.04
CA GLN A 216 10.54 7.80 19.46
C GLN A 216 10.25 7.65 17.97
N VAL A 217 9.13 8.23 17.48
CA VAL A 217 8.75 8.20 16.07
C VAL A 217 9.75 8.92 15.20
N THR A 218 10.31 8.20 14.24
CA THR A 218 11.19 8.76 13.22
C THR A 218 10.37 9.21 12.01
N SER A 219 10.89 10.20 11.27
CA SER A 219 10.30 10.59 9.98
C SER A 219 10.22 9.43 8.98
N GLU A 220 11.08 8.41 9.15
CA GLU A 220 11.06 7.18 8.36
C GLU A 220 9.79 6.36 8.60
N GLN A 221 9.31 6.26 9.84
CA GLN A 221 8.09 5.52 10.18
C GLN A 221 6.83 6.18 9.61
N ILE A 222 6.76 7.52 9.68
CA ILE A 222 5.67 8.27 9.05
C ILE A 222 5.69 8.06 7.52
N TYR A 223 6.89 8.00 6.92
CA TYR A 223 7.03 7.72 5.50
C TYR A 223 6.63 6.29 5.12
N LEU A 224 6.98 5.29 5.95
CA LEU A 224 6.53 3.92 5.76
C LEU A 224 4.99 3.86 5.79
N MET A 225 4.36 4.41 6.82
CA MET A 225 2.90 4.44 6.90
C MET A 225 2.27 5.13 5.68
N LYS A 226 2.84 6.24 5.22
CA LYS A 226 2.39 6.93 4.00
C LYS A 226 2.48 6.05 2.75
N ARG A 227 3.51 5.22 2.63
CA ARG A 227 3.65 4.26 1.53
C ARG A 227 2.54 3.20 1.57
N GLU A 228 2.21 2.69 2.76
CA GLU A 228 1.18 1.66 2.93
C GLU A 228 -0.23 2.22 2.65
N VAL A 229 -0.54 3.44 3.13
CA VAL A 229 -1.75 4.19 2.76
C VAL A 229 -1.84 4.39 1.24
N LEU A 230 -0.73 4.67 0.56
CA LEU A 230 -0.71 4.83 -0.89
C LEU A 230 -0.99 3.51 -1.62
N GLU A 231 -0.51 2.36 -1.13
CA GLU A 231 -0.86 1.06 -1.70
C GLU A 231 -2.35 0.75 -1.52
N LEU A 232 -2.91 0.99 -0.33
CA LEU A 232 -4.35 0.87 -0.10
C LEU A 232 -5.14 1.78 -1.05
N ARG A 233 -4.72 3.05 -1.20
CA ARG A 233 -5.35 4.01 -2.13
C ARG A 233 -5.38 3.50 -3.57
N ARG A 234 -4.30 2.84 -4.02
CA ARG A 234 -4.20 2.27 -5.38
C ARG A 234 -5.14 1.07 -5.58
N ALA A 235 -5.51 0.35 -4.52
CA ALA A 235 -6.49 -0.72 -4.57
C ALA A 235 -7.94 -0.19 -4.50
N VAL A 236 -8.21 0.77 -3.61
CA VAL A 236 -9.58 1.25 -3.33
C VAL A 236 -10.06 2.25 -4.38
N SER A 237 -9.29 3.31 -4.64
CA SER A 237 -9.77 4.47 -5.42
C SER A 237 -10.22 4.11 -6.84
N PRO A 238 -9.52 3.26 -7.59
CA PRO A 238 -9.97 2.87 -8.94
C PRO A 238 -11.24 2.02 -8.95
N LEU A 239 -11.57 1.32 -7.86
CA LEU A 239 -12.71 0.39 -7.79
C LEU A 239 -14.07 1.10 -7.73
N ALA A 240 -14.11 2.35 -7.25
CA ALA A 240 -15.35 3.13 -7.14
C ALA A 240 -16.06 3.30 -8.50
N THR A 241 -15.32 3.59 -9.58
CA THR A 241 -15.93 3.81 -10.90
C THR A 241 -16.56 2.53 -11.50
N PRO A 242 -15.87 1.37 -11.51
CA PRO A 242 -16.46 0.07 -11.80
C PRO A 242 -17.78 -0.21 -11.06
N LEU A 243 -17.79 -0.06 -9.74
CA LEU A 243 -18.97 -0.35 -8.92
C LEU A 243 -20.12 0.61 -9.20
N ARG A 244 -19.83 1.90 -9.39
CA ARG A 244 -20.84 2.89 -9.81
C ARG A 244 -21.51 2.47 -11.12
N ARG A 245 -20.71 2.12 -12.14
CA ARG A 245 -21.22 1.68 -13.45
C ARG A 245 -22.14 0.46 -13.33
N LEU A 246 -21.77 -0.51 -12.49
CA LEU A 246 -22.63 -1.68 -12.23
C LEU A 246 -23.95 -1.28 -11.58
N SER A 247 -23.91 -0.37 -10.60
CA SER A 247 -25.13 0.14 -9.93
C SER A 247 -26.05 0.96 -10.85
N GLU A 248 -25.49 1.62 -11.88
CA GLU A 248 -26.21 2.46 -12.84
C GLU A 248 -26.73 1.69 -14.06
N GLY A 249 -26.49 0.37 -14.14
CA GLY A 249 -27.00 -0.47 -15.22
C GLY A 249 -26.18 -0.44 -16.50
N TYR A 250 -24.86 -0.37 -16.39
CA TYR A 250 -23.92 -0.40 -17.52
C TYR A 250 -24.07 -1.62 -18.45
N THR A 251 -24.58 -2.75 -17.95
CA THR A 251 -24.77 -3.99 -18.71
C THR A 251 -26.07 -4.70 -18.36
N ARG A 252 -26.60 -5.49 -19.30
CA ARG A 252 -27.75 -6.38 -19.09
C ARG A 252 -27.40 -7.64 -18.30
N LEU A 253 -26.11 -7.97 -18.20
CA LEU A 253 -25.61 -9.10 -17.40
C LEU A 253 -25.85 -8.91 -15.90
N VAL A 254 -26.10 -7.68 -15.45
CA VAL A 254 -26.46 -7.37 -14.07
C VAL A 254 -27.94 -6.95 -14.04
N PRO A 255 -28.84 -7.84 -13.59
CA PRO A 255 -30.26 -7.54 -13.51
C PRO A 255 -30.57 -6.50 -12.43
N ASP A 256 -31.73 -5.87 -12.54
CA ASP A 256 -32.10 -4.67 -11.75
C ASP A 256 -32.15 -4.92 -10.24
N ASP A 257 -32.51 -6.13 -9.83
CA ASP A 257 -32.51 -6.61 -8.45
C ASP A 257 -31.10 -6.57 -7.84
N VAL A 258 -30.09 -7.04 -8.58
CA VAL A 258 -28.69 -7.08 -8.12
C VAL A 258 -28.04 -5.68 -8.12
N ARG A 259 -28.52 -4.74 -8.94
CA ARG A 259 -27.97 -3.36 -9.01
C ARG A 259 -28.09 -2.63 -7.68
N SER A 260 -29.15 -2.89 -6.92
CA SER A 260 -29.35 -2.28 -5.60
C SER A 260 -28.24 -2.68 -4.62
N TYR A 261 -27.76 -3.92 -4.70
CA TYR A 261 -26.66 -4.40 -3.88
C TYR A 261 -25.33 -3.78 -4.30
N PHE A 262 -25.03 -3.67 -5.60
CA PHE A 262 -23.84 -2.95 -6.07
C PHE A 262 -23.80 -1.48 -5.66
N ARG A 263 -24.96 -0.83 -5.49
CA ARG A 263 -25.02 0.53 -4.97
C ARG A 263 -24.51 0.62 -3.53
N ASN A 264 -24.89 -0.33 -2.67
CA ASN A 264 -24.40 -0.38 -1.30
C ASN A 264 -22.87 -0.60 -1.26
N VAL A 265 -22.36 -1.54 -2.06
CA VAL A 265 -20.90 -1.77 -2.18
C VAL A 265 -20.17 -0.53 -2.74
N HIS A 266 -20.79 0.19 -3.68
CA HIS A 266 -20.27 1.47 -4.17
C HIS A 266 -20.21 2.55 -3.08
N ASP A 267 -21.24 2.66 -2.24
CA ASP A 267 -21.26 3.62 -1.15
C ASP A 267 -20.14 3.29 -0.14
N HIS A 268 -19.96 2.02 0.20
CA HIS A 268 -18.89 1.56 1.09
C HIS A 268 -17.48 1.83 0.53
N VAL A 269 -17.21 1.47 -0.73
CA VAL A 269 -15.88 1.76 -1.33
C VAL A 269 -15.61 3.26 -1.44
N THR A 270 -16.64 4.08 -1.62
CA THR A 270 -16.51 5.54 -1.67
C THR A 270 -16.12 6.09 -0.31
N THR A 271 -16.77 5.63 0.76
CA THR A 271 -16.40 5.97 2.14
C THR A 271 -14.95 5.56 2.45
N VAL A 272 -14.54 4.35 2.06
CA VAL A 272 -13.15 3.91 2.23
C VAL A 272 -12.19 4.83 1.46
N ALA A 273 -12.51 5.17 0.20
CA ALA A 273 -11.65 6.04 -0.61
C ALA A 273 -11.46 7.44 0.01
N GLU A 274 -12.52 7.99 0.61
CA GLU A 274 -12.47 9.26 1.33
C GLU A 274 -11.61 9.18 2.59
N ARG A 275 -11.77 8.12 3.41
CA ARG A 275 -10.94 7.89 4.61
C ARG A 275 -9.45 7.78 4.25
N VAL A 276 -9.13 6.96 3.25
CA VAL A 276 -7.76 6.77 2.77
C VAL A 276 -7.15 8.06 2.23
N ALA A 277 -7.94 8.91 1.56
CA ALA A 277 -7.47 10.22 1.14
C ALA A 277 -7.18 11.13 2.35
N SER A 278 -8.02 11.10 3.39
CA SER A 278 -7.79 11.85 4.63
C SER A 278 -6.52 11.38 5.36
N PHE A 279 -6.24 10.07 5.37
CA PHE A 279 -5.02 9.53 5.98
C PHE A 279 -3.74 10.08 5.31
N ASP A 280 -3.72 10.17 3.98
CA ASP A 280 -2.59 10.76 3.24
C ASP A 280 -2.35 12.23 3.61
N GLU A 281 -3.43 13.00 3.82
CA GLU A 281 -3.36 14.40 4.29
C GLU A 281 -2.87 14.51 5.75
N LEU A 282 -3.38 13.67 6.65
CA LEU A 282 -2.96 13.62 8.05
C LEU A 282 -1.48 13.27 8.17
N LEU A 283 -1.02 12.23 7.48
CA LEU A 283 0.39 11.83 7.48
C LEU A 283 1.29 12.92 6.91
N THR A 284 0.85 13.63 5.87
CA THR A 284 1.58 14.79 5.32
C THR A 284 1.72 15.89 6.39
N THR A 285 0.64 16.17 7.12
CA THR A 285 0.64 17.14 8.22
C THR A 285 1.57 16.70 9.36
N LEU A 286 1.62 15.41 9.68
CA LEU A 286 2.52 14.86 10.71
C LEU A 286 4.00 14.98 10.31
N VAL A 287 4.35 14.78 9.03
CA VAL A 287 5.71 15.03 8.54
C VAL A 287 6.09 16.50 8.75
N ASP A 288 5.23 17.43 8.35
CA ASP A 288 5.49 18.87 8.48
C ASP A 288 5.60 19.29 9.96
N ALA A 289 4.74 18.77 10.82
CA ALA A 289 4.80 19.01 12.26
C ALA A 289 6.13 18.50 12.87
N THR A 290 6.60 17.33 12.44
CA THR A 290 7.86 16.75 12.88
C THR A 290 9.05 17.61 12.45
N LEU A 291 9.07 18.09 11.20
CA LEU A 291 10.09 19.00 10.70
C LEU A 291 10.10 20.35 11.44
N ALA A 292 8.92 20.90 11.73
CA ALA A 292 8.79 22.11 12.54
C ALA A 292 9.34 21.92 13.95
N LYS A 293 9.05 20.79 14.60
CA LYS A 293 9.58 20.44 15.94
C LYS A 293 11.10 20.35 15.94
N ILE A 294 11.70 19.69 14.95
CA ILE A 294 13.17 19.59 14.80
C ILE A 294 13.78 20.99 14.63
N THR A 295 13.17 21.84 13.79
CA THR A 295 13.65 23.21 13.55
C THR A 295 13.58 24.07 14.82
N LEU A 296 12.52 23.94 15.62
CA LEU A 296 12.38 24.64 16.91
C LEU A 296 13.43 24.18 17.93
N GLN A 297 13.75 22.90 17.97
CA GLN A 297 14.83 22.36 18.81
C GLN A 297 16.18 22.93 18.39
N GLN A 298 16.52 22.88 17.09
CA GLN A 298 17.75 23.46 16.56
C GLN A 298 17.88 24.96 16.87
N SER A 299 16.80 25.73 16.69
CA SER A 299 16.77 27.16 17.03
C SER A 299 17.04 27.40 18.52
N THR A 300 16.50 26.53 19.38
CA THR A 300 16.72 26.59 20.83
C THR A 300 18.16 26.24 21.19
N ASP A 301 18.76 25.26 20.53
CA ASP A 301 20.16 24.87 20.76
C ASP A 301 21.15 25.94 20.26
N VAL A 302 20.91 26.54 19.09
CA VAL A 302 21.71 27.68 18.60
C VAL A 302 21.63 28.86 19.56
N ARG A 303 20.45 29.16 20.12
CA ARG A 303 20.30 30.21 21.15
C ARG A 303 21.11 29.90 22.41
N LYS A 304 21.11 28.66 22.89
CA LYS A 304 21.92 28.22 24.06
C LYS A 304 23.42 28.36 23.79
N ILE A 305 23.89 27.89 22.64
CA ILE A 305 25.32 27.99 22.26
C ILE A 305 25.74 29.45 22.15
N THR A 306 24.93 30.29 21.50
CA THR A 306 25.20 31.72 21.34
C THR A 306 25.23 32.45 22.68
N ALA A 307 24.32 32.10 23.60
CA ALA A 307 24.30 32.66 24.95
C ALA A 307 25.59 32.32 25.73
N TRP A 308 26.05 31.07 25.68
CA TRP A 308 27.32 30.67 26.29
C TRP A 308 28.52 31.34 25.63
N ALA A 309 28.55 31.42 24.29
CA ALA A 309 29.62 32.09 23.56
C ALA A 309 29.72 33.58 23.94
N ALA A 310 28.59 34.28 24.06
CA ALA A 310 28.55 35.67 24.50
C ALA A 310 29.07 35.85 25.94
N ILE A 311 28.73 34.92 26.85
CA ILE A 311 29.24 34.94 28.23
C ILE A 311 30.76 34.73 28.26
N ILE A 312 31.30 33.81 27.45
CA ILE A 312 32.75 33.50 27.37
C ILE A 312 33.53 34.62 26.66
N ALA A 313 32.91 35.32 25.70
CA ALA A 313 33.54 36.41 24.98
C ALA A 313 33.92 37.59 25.88
N VAL A 314 33.14 37.86 26.94
CA VAL A 314 33.38 38.99 27.86
C VAL A 314 34.71 38.88 28.62
N PRO A 315 35.00 37.79 29.37
CA PRO A 315 36.31 37.61 29.98
C PRO A 315 37.44 37.60 28.95
N THR A 316 37.22 36.98 27.78
CA THR A 316 38.23 36.86 26.73
C THR A 316 38.61 38.23 26.17
N ALA A 317 37.64 39.09 25.87
CA ALA A 317 37.89 40.43 25.35
C ALA A 317 38.58 41.32 26.40
N LEU A 318 38.11 41.28 27.65
CA LEU A 318 38.71 42.06 28.74
C LEU A 318 40.13 41.58 29.07
N ALA A 319 40.36 40.27 29.12
CA ALA A 319 41.71 39.71 29.26
C ALA A 319 42.60 40.08 28.06
N GLY A 320 42.06 40.11 26.84
CA GLY A 320 42.77 40.56 25.65
C GLY A 320 43.22 42.01 25.73
N ILE A 321 42.34 42.94 26.13
CA ILE A 321 42.64 44.37 26.29
C ILE A 321 43.72 44.60 27.35
N TYR A 322 43.55 44.00 28.54
CA TYR A 322 44.51 44.14 29.65
C TYR A 322 45.76 43.27 29.49
N GLY A 323 45.80 42.39 28.49
CA GLY A 323 46.99 41.65 28.08
C GLY A 323 47.87 42.41 27.07
N MET A 324 47.48 43.62 26.66
CA MET A 324 48.26 44.45 25.74
C MET A 324 49.36 45.22 26.48
N ASN A 325 50.56 45.27 25.91
CA ASN A 325 51.69 46.03 26.47
C ASN A 325 51.57 47.53 26.14
N PHE A 326 50.73 48.27 26.87
CA PHE A 326 50.67 49.74 26.79
C PHE A 326 51.28 50.40 28.03
N ASP A 327 52.00 51.50 27.83
CA ASP A 327 52.68 52.25 28.90
C ASP A 327 51.74 53.15 29.72
N TYR A 328 50.60 53.58 29.15
CA TYR A 328 49.61 54.46 29.80
C TYR A 328 48.31 53.71 30.12
N MET A 329 48.33 52.86 31.14
CA MET A 329 47.15 52.23 31.75
C MET A 329 47.14 52.50 33.26
N PRO A 330 46.52 53.62 33.73
CA PRO A 330 46.59 54.04 35.13
C PRO A 330 46.05 52.99 36.12
N GLU A 331 45.20 52.07 35.66
CA GLU A 331 44.61 50.99 36.46
C GLU A 331 45.63 49.88 36.82
N LEU A 332 46.70 49.68 36.02
CA LEU A 332 47.70 48.62 36.25
C LEU A 332 48.59 48.87 37.47
N HIS A 333 48.85 50.15 37.80
CA HIS A 333 49.72 50.54 38.91
C HIS A 333 48.97 50.63 40.25
N SER A 334 47.65 50.45 40.24
CA SER A 334 46.82 50.42 41.45
C SER A 334 46.81 49.02 42.09
N ARG A 335 47.02 48.95 43.40
CA ARG A 335 46.97 47.70 44.18
C ARG A 335 45.61 46.96 44.07
N TYR A 336 44.55 47.67 43.70
CA TYR A 336 43.20 47.13 43.56
C TYR A 336 42.73 46.95 42.11
N GLY A 337 43.54 47.31 41.10
CA GLY A 337 43.14 47.26 39.69
C GLY A 337 42.76 45.86 39.21
N TYR A 338 43.60 44.86 39.50
CA TYR A 338 43.36 43.46 39.11
C TYR A 338 42.09 42.86 39.76
N PRO A 339 41.90 42.93 41.10
CA PRO A 339 40.64 42.51 41.72
C PRO A 339 39.40 43.26 41.20
N MET A 340 39.52 44.55 40.90
CA MET A 340 38.42 45.36 40.37
C MET A 340 37.98 44.88 38.99
N ILE A 341 38.91 44.61 38.07
CA ILE A 341 38.59 44.11 36.72
C ILE A 341 37.93 42.72 36.80
N ILE A 342 38.43 41.83 37.66
CA ILE A 342 37.79 40.52 37.88
C ILE A 342 36.36 40.68 38.38
N ALA A 343 36.12 41.60 39.33
CA ALA A 343 34.78 41.87 39.84
C ALA A 343 33.86 42.40 38.72
N VAL A 344 34.34 43.30 37.86
CA VAL A 344 33.60 43.83 36.71
C VAL A 344 33.26 42.71 35.72
N ILE A 345 34.23 41.86 35.36
CA ILE A 345 33.99 40.70 34.48
C ILE A 345 32.88 39.81 35.07
N LEU A 346 32.99 39.47 36.36
CA LEU A 346 32.05 38.59 37.04
C LEU A 346 30.64 39.21 37.08
N ILE A 347 30.52 40.51 37.36
CA ILE A 347 29.25 41.24 37.32
C ILE A 347 28.64 41.19 35.91
N ILE A 348 29.41 41.46 34.86
CA ILE A 348 28.90 41.44 33.48
C ILE A 348 28.45 40.03 33.09
N CYS A 349 29.26 39.00 33.38
CA CYS A 349 28.90 37.60 33.11
C CYS A 349 27.63 37.18 33.87
N LEU A 350 27.49 37.56 35.14
CA LEU A 350 26.31 37.27 35.95
C LEU A 350 25.06 37.99 35.41
N LEU A 351 25.22 39.23 34.95
CA LEU A 351 24.14 40.04 34.38
C LEU A 351 23.68 39.44 33.04
N LEU A 352 24.61 39.06 32.16
CA LEU A 352 24.31 38.34 30.92
C LEU A 352 23.63 36.99 31.18
N TYR A 353 24.16 36.19 32.10
CA TYR A 353 23.54 34.93 32.51
C TYR A 353 22.10 35.14 33.00
N ARG A 354 21.87 36.16 33.84
CA ARG A 354 20.53 36.49 34.35
C ARG A 354 19.58 36.96 33.23
N ILE A 355 20.06 37.76 32.27
CA ILE A 355 19.28 38.19 31.11
C ILE A 355 18.90 36.98 30.24
N PHE A 356 19.87 36.14 29.88
CA PHE A 356 19.61 34.98 29.02
C PHE A 356 18.69 33.95 29.68
N ARG A 357 18.84 33.72 30.99
CA ARG A 357 17.93 32.86 31.76
C ARG A 357 16.51 33.43 31.83
N LYS A 358 16.37 34.74 32.03
CA LYS A 358 15.06 35.43 32.02
C LYS A 358 14.38 35.28 30.65
N ASN A 359 15.15 35.34 29.57
CA ASN A 359 14.66 35.22 28.20
C ASN A 359 14.45 33.76 27.73
N ARG A 360 14.70 32.77 28.61
CA ARG A 360 14.63 31.32 28.29
C ARG A 360 15.59 30.88 27.18
N TRP A 361 16.73 31.56 27.03
CA TRP A 361 17.82 31.10 26.17
C TRP A 361 18.73 30.11 26.88
N LEU A 362 18.68 30.10 28.23
CA LEU A 362 19.43 29.23 29.14
C LEU A 362 18.53 28.62 30.21
#